data_AF-A0A0P9LAZ0-F1
#
_entry.id   AF-A0A0P9LAZ0-F1
#
_cell.length_a   1.000
_cell.length_b   1.000
_cell.length_c   1.000
_cell.angle_alpha   90.00
_cell.angle_beta   90.00
_cell.angle_gamma   90.00
#
_symmetry.space_group_name_H-M   'P 1'
#
loop_
_entity.id
_entity.type
_entity.pdbx_description
1 polymer ?
#
loop_
_entity_poly.entity_id
_entity_poly.type
_entity_poly.pdbx_seq_one_letter_code
_entity_poly.pdbx_strand_id
1 'polypeptide(L)'
;MPKYSKLERYDGLSGNVPDPVIAQMAGTTTEAVRARRIKLGKPAYSPPPPHQDALALLVPFLGVYPATMLARAANVPLQQVSKLIQSLGITPYQQPRPDIAAYDHMQGQQPDQELANIIGCSKEAVRQRRVDLEIESYRDMIRRTTRAAK
;
A
#
# COMPACT_ATOMS: atom_id res chain seq x y z
N MET A 1 -9.06 -57.97 -11.77
CA MET A 1 -8.36 -56.66 -11.86
C MET A 1 -9.23 -55.61 -11.20
N PRO A 2 -8.68 -54.73 -10.34
CA PRO A 2 -9.46 -53.63 -9.77
C PRO A 2 -9.98 -52.74 -10.89
N LYS A 3 -11.27 -52.40 -10.87
CA LYS A 3 -11.87 -51.44 -11.81
C LYS A 3 -11.47 -50.04 -11.34
N TYR A 4 -10.35 -49.53 -11.83
CA TYR A 4 -9.93 -48.15 -11.57
C TYR A 4 -10.92 -47.18 -12.20
N SER A 5 -11.31 -46.15 -11.46
CA SER A 5 -12.22 -45.12 -11.98
C SER A 5 -11.42 -44.17 -12.87
N LYS A 6 -12.02 -43.71 -13.99
CA LYS A 6 -11.41 -42.81 -14.99
C LYS A 6 -10.79 -41.53 -14.41
N LEU A 7 -11.18 -41.18 -13.18
CA LEU A 7 -10.75 -39.98 -12.46
C LEU A 7 -9.45 -40.18 -11.64
N GLU A 8 -8.99 -41.41 -11.43
CA GLU A 8 -7.87 -41.73 -10.52
C GLU A 8 -6.55 -41.14 -10.96
N ARG A 9 -6.32 -41.11 -12.27
CA ARG A 9 -5.19 -40.41 -12.89
C ARG A 9 -5.18 -38.90 -12.64
N TYR A 10 -6.30 -38.29 -12.21
CA TYR A 10 -6.42 -36.86 -11.96
C TYR A 10 -6.51 -36.50 -10.47
N ASP A 11 -6.40 -37.49 -9.57
CA ASP A 11 -6.47 -37.25 -8.13
C ASP A 11 -5.38 -36.26 -7.67
N GLY A 12 -4.21 -36.23 -8.34
CA GLY A 12 -3.15 -35.25 -8.10
C GLY A 12 -3.53 -33.80 -8.44
N LEU A 13 -4.45 -33.59 -9.40
CA LEU A 13 -4.90 -32.26 -9.83
C LEU A 13 -6.05 -31.72 -8.98
N SER A 14 -6.84 -32.61 -8.35
CA SER A 14 -7.94 -32.22 -7.48
C SER A 14 -7.44 -31.31 -6.34
N GLY A 15 -8.05 -30.13 -6.20
CA GLY A 15 -7.69 -29.09 -5.22
C GLY A 15 -6.68 -28.05 -5.73
N ASN A 16 -5.90 -28.36 -6.77
CA ASN A 16 -4.96 -27.44 -7.42
C ASN A 16 -5.49 -26.88 -8.74
N VAL A 17 -6.47 -27.55 -9.33
CA VAL A 17 -7.09 -27.20 -10.61
C VAL A 17 -8.61 -27.19 -10.43
N PRO A 18 -9.36 -26.28 -11.09
CA PRO A 18 -10.82 -26.28 -11.03
C PRO A 18 -11.44 -27.63 -11.45
N ASP A 19 -12.43 -28.09 -10.68
CA ASP A 19 -13.18 -29.33 -10.96
C ASP A 19 -13.73 -29.41 -12.42
N PRO A 20 -14.20 -28.32 -13.05
CA PRO A 20 -14.62 -28.32 -14.46
C PRO A 20 -13.51 -28.68 -15.46
N VAL A 21 -12.27 -28.23 -15.21
CA VAL A 21 -11.13 -28.52 -16.09
C VAL A 21 -10.77 -29.99 -16.00
N ILE A 22 -10.77 -30.55 -14.78
CA ILE A 22 -10.55 -31.98 -14.55
C ILE A 22 -11.64 -32.83 -15.22
N ALA A 23 -12.90 -32.38 -15.14
CA ALA A 23 -14.03 -33.07 -15.76
C ALA A 23 -13.88 -33.14 -17.29
N GLN A 24 -13.46 -32.04 -17.92
CA GLN A 24 -13.17 -31.97 -19.35
C GLN A 24 -12.00 -32.89 -19.74
N MET A 25 -10.89 -32.86 -18.98
CA MET A 25 -9.74 -33.73 -19.23
C MET A 25 -10.09 -35.22 -19.08
N ALA A 26 -10.94 -35.55 -18.11
CA ALA A 26 -11.33 -36.91 -17.80
C ALA A 26 -12.50 -37.45 -18.63
N GLY A 27 -13.18 -36.59 -19.40
CA GLY A 27 -14.39 -36.95 -20.15
C GLY A 27 -15.55 -37.37 -19.24
N THR A 28 -15.77 -36.65 -18.14
CA THR A 28 -16.83 -36.94 -17.17
C THR A 28 -17.57 -35.66 -16.73
N THR A 29 -18.49 -35.80 -15.78
CA THR A 29 -19.23 -34.67 -15.21
C THR A 29 -18.46 -33.99 -14.07
N THR A 30 -18.67 -32.69 -13.90
CA THR A 30 -18.11 -31.90 -12.79
C THR A 30 -18.51 -32.47 -11.43
N GLU A 31 -19.74 -32.97 -11.30
CA GLU A 31 -20.24 -33.59 -10.06
C GLU A 31 -19.50 -34.88 -9.71
N ALA A 32 -19.09 -35.69 -10.70
CA ALA A 32 -18.30 -36.89 -10.45
C ALA A 32 -16.89 -36.53 -9.92
N VAL A 33 -16.28 -35.47 -10.46
CA VAL A 33 -15.01 -34.93 -9.95
C VAL A 33 -15.18 -34.38 -8.54
N ARG A 34 -16.25 -33.61 -8.29
CA ARG A 34 -16.56 -33.05 -6.97
C ARG A 34 -16.75 -34.15 -5.92
N ALA A 35 -17.55 -35.17 -6.22
CA ALA A 35 -17.80 -36.30 -5.33
C ALA A 35 -16.49 -37.05 -5.02
N ARG A 36 -15.63 -37.24 -6.02
CA ARG A 36 -14.32 -37.85 -5.82
C ARG A 36 -13.38 -36.96 -5.00
N ARG A 37 -13.33 -35.65 -5.26
CA ARG A 37 -12.55 -34.67 -4.50
C ARG A 37 -12.94 -34.67 -3.02
N ILE A 38 -14.24 -34.71 -2.72
CA ILE A 38 -14.76 -34.81 -1.34
C ILE A 38 -14.38 -36.16 -0.72
N LYS A 39 -14.49 -37.27 -1.46
CA LYS A 39 -14.06 -38.61 -0.99
C LYS A 39 -12.56 -38.66 -0.67
N LEU A 40 -11.75 -37.90 -1.39
CA LEU A 40 -10.30 -37.75 -1.15
C LEU A 40 -9.97 -36.70 -0.08
N GLY A 41 -10.97 -36.03 0.51
CA GLY A 41 -10.78 -35.00 1.53
C GLY A 41 -10.09 -33.74 1.02
N LYS A 42 -10.10 -33.47 -0.29
CA LYS A 42 -9.38 -32.34 -0.88
C LYS A 42 -10.25 -31.07 -0.93
N PRO A 43 -9.69 -29.88 -0.60
CA PRO A 43 -10.43 -28.63 -0.68
C PRO A 43 -10.79 -28.29 -2.13
N ALA A 44 -11.80 -27.45 -2.32
CA ALA A 44 -12.10 -26.90 -3.64
C ALA A 44 -10.95 -25.97 -4.08
N TYR A 45 -10.68 -25.93 -5.39
CA TYR A 45 -9.70 -25.00 -5.94
C TYR A 45 -10.08 -23.56 -5.60
N SER A 46 -9.12 -22.83 -5.03
CA SER A 46 -9.19 -21.39 -4.83
C SER A 46 -8.06 -20.74 -5.62
N PRO A 47 -8.35 -19.84 -6.57
CA PRO A 47 -7.30 -19.17 -7.31
C PRO A 47 -6.43 -18.33 -6.37
N PRO A 48 -5.11 -18.26 -6.62
CA PRO A 48 -4.25 -17.38 -5.85
C PRO A 48 -4.74 -15.93 -5.97
N PRO A 49 -4.53 -15.10 -4.92
CA PRO A 49 -4.89 -13.69 -4.98
C PRO A 49 -4.20 -13.02 -6.19
N PRO A 50 -4.89 -12.13 -6.91
CA PRO A 50 -4.26 -11.38 -7.98
C PRO A 50 -3.07 -10.58 -7.42
N HIS A 51 -1.98 -10.53 -8.18
CA HIS A 51 -0.74 -9.83 -7.86
C HIS A 51 0.08 -10.39 -6.69
N GLN A 52 -0.11 -11.66 -6.31
CA GLN A 52 0.66 -12.28 -5.22
C GLN A 52 2.19 -12.15 -5.39
N ASP A 53 2.71 -12.38 -6.60
CA ASP A 53 4.15 -12.28 -6.88
C ASP A 53 4.66 -10.83 -6.73
N ALA A 54 3.89 -9.86 -7.22
CA ALA A 54 4.24 -8.44 -7.11
C ALA A 54 4.19 -7.97 -5.64
N LEU A 55 3.22 -8.44 -4.86
CA LEU A 55 3.15 -8.19 -3.42
C LEU A 55 4.33 -8.79 -2.66
N ALA A 56 4.81 -9.98 -3.06
CA ALA A 56 5.97 -10.60 -2.44
C ALA A 56 7.26 -9.77 -2.65
N LEU A 57 7.41 -9.14 -3.83
CA LEU A 57 8.54 -8.24 -4.12
C LEU A 57 8.53 -6.96 -3.27
N LEU A 58 7.38 -6.55 -2.74
CA LEU A 58 7.26 -5.34 -1.93
C LEU A 58 7.73 -5.54 -0.48
N VAL A 59 7.80 -6.77 0.02
CA VAL A 59 8.07 -7.10 1.43
C VAL A 59 9.28 -6.36 2.01
N PRO A 60 10.45 -6.28 1.34
CA PRO A 60 11.62 -5.57 1.88
C PRO A 60 11.43 -4.06 2.03
N PHE A 61 10.45 -3.47 1.35
CA PHE A 61 10.22 -2.03 1.28
C PHE A 61 9.07 -1.55 2.18
N LEU A 62 8.31 -2.47 2.75
CA LEU A 62 7.19 -2.16 3.64
C LEU A 62 7.70 -1.45 4.90
N GLY A 63 7.01 -0.37 5.29
CA GLY A 63 7.39 0.47 6.43
C GLY A 63 8.53 1.47 6.14
N VAL A 64 9.34 1.22 5.11
CA VAL A 64 10.41 2.15 4.67
C VAL A 64 9.89 3.19 3.69
N TYR A 65 8.95 2.80 2.82
CA TYR A 65 8.34 3.69 1.84
C TYR A 65 6.81 3.77 2.00
N PRO A 66 6.18 4.88 1.56
CA PRO A 66 4.73 4.99 1.57
C PRO A 66 4.05 3.86 0.80
N ALA A 67 3.02 3.25 1.39
CA ALA A 67 2.25 2.19 0.75
C ALA A 67 1.67 2.61 -0.62
N THR A 68 1.32 3.89 -0.77
CA THR A 68 0.85 4.48 -2.03
C THR A 68 1.91 4.46 -3.13
N MET A 69 3.18 4.71 -2.79
CA MET A 69 4.30 4.64 -3.73
C MET A 69 4.53 3.19 -4.15
N LEU A 70 4.57 2.26 -3.19
CA LEU A 70 4.77 0.83 -3.45
C LEU A 70 3.64 0.24 -4.31
N ALA A 71 2.40 0.59 -4.01
CA ALA A 71 1.23 0.18 -4.79
C ALA A 71 1.32 0.62 -6.26
N ARG A 72 1.69 1.88 -6.50
CA ARG A 72 1.89 2.40 -7.86
C ARG A 72 3.06 1.73 -8.57
N ALA A 73 4.19 1.55 -7.88
CA ALA A 73 5.39 0.95 -8.45
C ALA A 73 5.17 -0.51 -8.87
N ALA A 74 4.44 -1.28 -8.06
CA ALA A 74 4.13 -2.68 -8.35
C ALA A 74 2.87 -2.88 -9.21
N ASN A 75 2.17 -1.80 -9.58
CA ASN A 75 0.87 -1.84 -10.24
C ASN A 75 -0.16 -2.72 -9.51
N VAL A 76 -0.24 -2.53 -8.19
CA VAL A 76 -1.10 -3.29 -7.27
C VAL A 76 -2.07 -2.34 -6.56
N PRO A 77 -3.32 -2.75 -6.27
CA PRO A 77 -4.22 -1.93 -5.47
C PRO A 77 -3.64 -1.61 -4.09
N LEU A 78 -3.73 -0.33 -3.69
CA LEU A 78 -3.28 0.13 -2.36
C LEU A 78 -3.81 -0.72 -1.21
N GLN A 79 -5.07 -1.15 -1.31
CA GLN A 79 -5.71 -1.99 -0.30
C GLN A 79 -4.97 -3.32 -0.07
N GLN A 80 -4.37 -3.92 -1.10
CA GLN A 80 -3.61 -5.15 -0.94
C GLN A 80 -2.28 -4.90 -0.23
N VAL A 81 -1.60 -3.78 -0.53
CA VAL A 81 -0.37 -3.39 0.17
C VAL A 81 -0.66 -3.08 1.64
N SER A 82 -1.73 -2.33 1.93
CA SER A 82 -2.15 -2.04 3.31
C SER A 82 -2.50 -3.31 4.09
N LYS A 83 -3.22 -4.25 3.47
CA LYS A 83 -3.50 -5.55 4.09
C LYS A 83 -2.23 -6.35 4.35
N LEU A 84 -1.27 -6.33 3.41
CA LEU A 84 0.01 -7.01 3.56
C LEU A 84 0.81 -6.43 4.74
N ILE A 85 0.89 -5.09 4.85
CA ILE A 85 1.53 -4.40 5.98
C ILE A 85 0.88 -4.84 7.30
N GLN A 86 -0.45 -4.84 7.37
CA GLN A 86 -1.20 -5.27 8.56
C GLN A 86 -0.99 -6.75 8.89
N SER A 87 -1.03 -7.63 7.89
CA SER A 87 -0.89 -9.08 8.09
C SER A 87 0.51 -9.48 8.55
N LEU A 88 1.53 -8.70 8.16
CA LEU A 88 2.91 -8.90 8.58
C LEU A 88 3.24 -8.15 9.88
N GLY A 89 2.29 -7.40 10.45
CA GLY A 89 2.50 -6.63 11.68
C GLY A 89 3.54 -5.52 11.55
N ILE A 90 3.80 -5.04 10.33
CA ILE A 90 4.81 -4.00 10.06
C ILE A 90 4.18 -2.65 10.38
N THR A 91 4.92 -1.80 11.10
CA THR A 91 4.52 -0.40 11.29
C THR A 91 4.47 0.29 9.92
N PRO A 92 3.34 0.94 9.55
CA PRO A 92 3.25 1.70 8.30
C PRO A 92 4.31 2.80 8.24
N TYR A 93 4.72 3.15 7.03
CA TYR A 93 5.65 4.26 6.81
C TYR A 93 5.17 5.52 7.54
N GLN A 94 6.05 6.09 8.35
CA GLN A 94 5.85 7.38 8.99
C GLN A 94 6.78 8.39 8.33
N GLN A 95 6.19 9.45 7.79
CA GLN A 95 6.98 10.54 7.26
C GLN A 95 7.74 11.21 8.42
N PRO A 96 9.08 11.32 8.35
CA PRO A 96 9.85 11.98 9.39
C PRO A 96 9.36 13.42 9.55
N ARG A 97 9.24 13.89 10.79
CA ARG A 97 8.90 15.29 11.03
C ARG A 97 10.08 16.15 10.58
N PRO A 98 9.84 17.13 9.69
CA PRO A 98 10.89 18.04 9.29
C PRO A 98 11.31 18.92 10.47
N ASP A 99 12.61 19.19 10.59
CA ASP A 99 13.15 20.06 11.62
C ASP A 99 12.96 21.53 11.23
N ILE A 100 11.81 22.09 11.61
CA ILE A 100 11.48 23.49 11.32
C ILE A 100 12.44 24.43 12.06
N ALA A 101 12.99 24.01 13.21
CA ALA A 101 13.86 24.86 14.04
C ALA A 101 15.16 25.22 13.31
N ALA A 102 15.67 24.33 12.46
CA ALA A 102 16.83 24.61 11.60
C ALA A 102 16.63 25.84 10.69
N TYR A 103 15.37 26.22 10.42
CA TYR A 103 14.98 27.32 9.54
C TYR A 103 14.41 28.53 10.27
N ASP A 104 14.57 28.62 11.59
CA ASP A 104 14.08 29.76 12.38
C ASP A 104 14.63 31.10 11.87
N HIS A 105 15.86 31.10 11.35
CA HIS A 105 16.48 32.29 10.75
C HIS A 105 15.74 32.81 9.51
N MET A 106 14.93 32.00 8.83
CA MET A 106 14.16 32.39 7.64
C MET A 106 12.73 32.81 7.96
N GLN A 107 12.29 32.66 9.22
CA GLN A 107 10.94 33.01 9.65
C GLN A 107 10.67 34.50 9.48
N GLY A 108 9.51 34.85 8.92
CA GLY A 108 9.10 36.24 8.69
C GLY A 108 9.82 36.95 7.52
N GLN A 109 10.87 36.37 6.94
CA GLN A 109 11.59 36.94 5.79
C GLN A 109 10.91 36.66 4.43
N GLN A 110 10.04 35.66 4.39
CA GLN A 110 9.30 35.23 3.20
C GLN A 110 7.91 34.70 3.59
N PRO A 111 6.98 34.52 2.65
CA PRO A 111 5.69 33.91 2.94
C PRO A 111 5.82 32.52 3.57
N ASP A 112 5.03 32.23 4.61
CA ASP A 112 5.02 30.95 5.32
C ASP A 112 4.88 29.74 4.36
N GLN A 113 4.19 29.90 3.22
CA GLN A 113 4.03 28.86 2.21
C GLN A 113 5.33 28.55 1.45
N GLU A 114 6.13 29.56 1.13
CA GLU A 114 7.41 29.37 0.42
C GLU A 114 8.41 28.67 1.34
N LEU A 115 8.49 29.11 2.60
CA LEU A 115 9.31 28.47 3.61
C LEU A 115 8.86 27.02 3.87
N ALA A 116 7.56 26.75 3.89
CA ALA A 116 7.04 25.39 4.02
C ALA A 116 7.46 24.46 2.88
N ASN A 117 7.48 24.98 1.64
CA ASN A 117 7.93 24.22 0.48
C ASN A 117 9.43 23.89 0.56
N ILE A 118 10.26 24.81 1.08
CA ILE A 118 11.70 24.58 1.29
C ILE A 118 11.93 23.50 2.36
N ILE A 119 11.20 23.57 3.47
CA ILE A 119 11.34 22.65 4.61
C ILE A 119 10.72 21.27 4.31
N GLY A 120 9.78 21.20 3.37
CA GLY A 120 9.01 19.99 3.10
C GLY A 120 7.94 19.71 4.17
N CYS A 121 7.33 20.78 4.71
CA CYS A 121 6.30 20.70 5.76
C CYS A 121 5.01 21.43 5.36
N SER A 122 4.02 21.48 6.24
CA SER A 122 2.81 22.27 6.02
C SER A 122 3.04 23.75 6.34
N LYS A 123 2.36 24.63 5.62
CA LYS A 123 2.35 26.09 5.88
C LYS A 123 1.94 26.39 7.32
N GLU A 124 0.99 25.63 7.85
CA GLU A 124 0.47 25.75 9.20
C GLU A 124 1.56 25.46 10.24
N ALA A 125 2.42 24.48 9.99
CA ALA A 125 3.53 24.17 10.90
C ALA A 125 4.55 25.33 10.93
N VAL A 126 4.87 25.92 9.77
CA VAL A 126 5.73 27.12 9.70
C VAL A 126 5.07 28.31 10.41
N ARG A 127 3.78 28.55 10.16
CA ARG A 127 3.01 29.62 10.79
C ARG A 127 3.00 29.49 12.30
N GLN A 128 2.77 28.28 12.84
CA GLN A 128 2.79 28.04 14.28
C GLN A 128 4.18 28.34 14.85
N ARG A 129 5.24 27.79 14.25
CA ARG A 129 6.62 28.09 14.66
C ARG A 129 6.94 29.58 14.65
N ARG A 130 6.47 30.32 13.63
CA ARG A 130 6.64 31.78 13.54
C ARG A 130 5.97 32.51 14.70
N VAL A 131 4.74 32.11 15.04
CA VAL A 131 3.97 32.67 16.16
C VAL A 131 4.64 32.34 17.50
N ASP A 132 5.15 31.12 17.67
CA ASP A 132 5.88 30.69 18.88
C ASP A 132 7.18 31.49 19.09
N LEU A 133 7.81 31.95 18.01
CA LEU A 133 8.98 32.83 18.05
C LEU A 133 8.62 34.32 18.13
N GLU A 134 7.33 34.66 18.22
CA GLU A 134 6.82 36.03 18.24
C GLU A 134 7.23 36.87 17.01
N ILE A 135 7.45 36.21 15.86
CA ILE A 135 7.86 36.88 14.62
C ILE A 135 6.61 37.33 13.84
N GLU A 136 6.60 38.59 13.41
CA GLU A 136 5.51 39.13 12.58
C GLU A 136 5.41 38.42 11.23
N SER A 137 4.20 38.38 10.63
CA SER A 137 4.04 37.75 9.32
C SER A 137 4.72 38.59 8.24
N TYR A 138 5.28 37.94 7.21
CA TYR A 138 5.89 38.65 6.06
C TYR A 138 4.93 39.67 5.42
N ARG A 139 3.63 39.35 5.37
CA ARG A 139 2.59 40.25 4.84
C ARG A 139 2.43 41.50 5.71
N ASP A 140 2.46 41.35 7.02
CA ASP A 140 2.29 42.47 7.96
C ASP A 140 3.56 43.34 8.00
N MET A 141 4.74 42.71 7.94
CA MET A 141 6.01 43.40 7.74
C MET A 141 5.97 44.29 6.49
N ILE A 142 5.59 43.75 5.33
CA ILE A 142 5.46 44.54 4.08
C ILE A 142 4.47 45.69 4.24
N ARG A 143 3.32 45.46 4.87
CA ARG A 143 2.31 46.51 5.08
C ARG A 143 2.84 47.64 5.97
N ARG A 144 3.63 47.31 6.99
CA ARG A 144 4.23 48.28 7.90
C ARG A 144 5.28 49.11 7.19
N THR A 145 6.21 48.47 6.46
CA THR A 145 7.29 49.17 5.74
C THR A 145 6.78 50.04 4.60
N THR A 146 5.78 49.56 3.84
CA THR A 146 5.17 50.34 2.74
C THR A 146 4.36 51.54 3.25
N ARG A 147 3.73 51.45 4.43
CA ARG A 147 3.06 52.60 5.07
C ARG A 147 4.02 53.62 5.66
N ALA A 148 5.16 53.17 6.20
CA ALA A 148 6.17 54.06 6.75
C ALA A 148 6.96 54.84 5.67
N ALA A 149 6.97 54.36 4.44
CA ALA A 149 7.65 54.98 3.31
C ALA A 149 6.81 56.06 2.57
N LYS A 150 5.60 56.35 3.05
CA LYS A 150 4.65 57.28 2.43
C LYS A 150 4.35 58.43 3.38
#